data_AF-A0A968VTS3-F1
#
_entry.id   AF-A0A968VTS3-F1
#
_cell.length_a   1.000
_cell.length_b   1.000
_cell.length_c   1.000
_cell.angle_alpha   90.00
_cell.angle_beta   90.00
_cell.angle_gamma   90.00
#
_symmetry.space_group_name_H-M   'P 1'
#
loop_
_entity.id
_entity.type
_entity.pdbx_description
1 polymer ?
#
loop_
_entity_poly.entity_id
_entity_poly.type
_entity_poly.pdbx_seq_one_letter_code
_entity_poly.pdbx_strand_id
1 'polypeptide(L)'
;MTFGSGQKSVLWNNNRVTAASLARHFPLVLFSPESLAAIKEGPDQRRQLLDDVVLTHSTASVKILKDFGRALKMRNRILKDFQRGTTPAAKPWICLKAGPFIPPPRH
;
A
#
# COMPACT_ATOMS: atom_id res chain seq x y z
N MET A 1 12.66 20.26 -15.15
CA MET A 1 12.29 20.69 -13.79
C MET A 1 12.55 19.54 -12.83
N THR A 2 13.66 19.57 -12.08
CA THR A 2 14.04 18.51 -11.14
C THR A 2 13.48 18.86 -9.76
N PHE A 3 12.44 18.15 -9.30
CA PHE A 3 11.92 18.31 -7.95
C PHE A 3 12.97 17.79 -6.96
N GLY A 4 13.56 18.69 -6.18
CA GLY A 4 14.46 18.33 -5.08
C GLY A 4 13.71 17.45 -4.08
N SER A 5 14.32 16.32 -3.71
CA SER A 5 13.78 15.37 -2.73
C SER A 5 13.83 15.95 -1.31
N GLY A 6 13.02 16.97 -1.05
CA GLY A 6 12.75 17.44 0.30
C GLY A 6 11.93 16.39 1.04
N GLN A 7 12.35 16.01 2.24
CA GLN A 7 11.57 15.13 3.10
C GLN A 7 10.24 15.82 3.44
N LYS A 8 9.12 15.22 3.01
CA LYS A 8 7.77 15.74 3.29
C LYS A 8 7.49 15.59 4.78
N SER A 9 7.34 16.71 5.49
CA SER A 9 6.96 16.74 6.91
C SER A 9 5.57 17.36 7.08
N VAL A 10 4.79 16.82 8.02
CA VAL A 10 3.43 17.30 8.32
C VAL A 10 3.33 17.57 9.81
N LEU A 11 2.75 18.71 10.17
CA LEU A 11 2.56 19.17 11.55
C LEU A 11 1.07 19.31 11.83
N TRP A 12 0.62 18.87 13.01
CA TRP A 12 -0.73 19.05 13.53
C TRP A 12 -0.63 19.55 14.98
N ASN A 13 -1.15 20.74 15.27
CA ASN A 13 -1.01 21.40 16.58
C ASN A 13 0.44 21.38 17.12
N ASN A 14 1.41 21.82 16.31
CA ASN A 14 2.86 21.76 16.59
C ASN A 14 3.49 20.36 16.77
N ASN A 15 2.72 19.28 16.63
CA ASN A 15 3.24 17.92 16.71
C ASN A 15 3.50 17.35 15.31
N ARG A 16 4.61 16.64 15.13
CA ARG A 16 4.89 15.91 13.88
C ARG A 16 3.95 14.73 13.75
N VAL A 17 3.22 14.67 12.64
CA VAL A 17 2.26 13.60 12.34
C VAL A 17 2.53 12.99 10.96
N THR A 18 2.12 11.75 10.77
CA THR A 18 2.16 11.11 9.45
C THR A 18 1.02 11.64 8.58
N ALA A 19 1.24 11.77 7.26
CA ALA A 19 0.21 12.17 6.30
C ALA A 19 -1.08 11.31 6.41
N ALA A 20 -0.94 10.01 6.64
CA ALA A 20 -2.08 9.12 6.86
C ALA A 20 -2.89 9.47 8.12
N SER A 21 -2.26 10.00 9.17
CA SER A 21 -2.98 10.46 10.37
C SER A 21 -3.74 11.75 10.09
N LEU A 22 -3.17 12.66 9.29
CA LEU A 22 -3.84 13.89 8.87
C LEU A 22 -5.05 13.60 7.97
N ALA A 23 -4.91 12.70 7.00
CA ALA A 23 -5.98 12.30 6.09
C ALA A 23 -7.21 11.72 6.81
N ARG A 24 -7.03 11.16 8.02
CA ARG A 24 -8.14 10.71 8.87
C ARG A 24 -8.98 11.85 9.44
N HIS A 25 -8.36 12.98 9.73
CA HIS A 25 -9.04 14.13 10.35
C HIS A 25 -9.79 14.95 9.29
N PHE A 26 -9.33 14.89 8.04
CA PHE A 26 -9.91 15.64 6.92
C PHE A 26 -10.16 14.70 5.73
N PRO A 27 -11.34 14.07 5.65
CA PRO A 27 -11.75 13.37 4.44
C PRO A 27 -11.98 14.40 3.33
N LEU A 28 -10.98 14.60 2.49
CA LEU A 28 -11.01 15.53 1.36
C LEU A 28 -11.08 14.75 0.06
N VAL A 29 -11.93 15.21 -0.86
CA VAL A 29 -12.01 14.68 -2.23
C VAL A 29 -11.53 15.76 -3.19
N LEU A 30 -10.42 15.49 -3.87
CA LEU A 30 -9.88 16.37 -4.89
C LEU A 30 -10.44 15.97 -6.27
N PHE A 31 -11.12 16.90 -6.94
CA PHE A 31 -11.52 16.74 -8.33
C PHE A 31 -10.47 17.38 -9.24
N SER A 32 -9.70 16.55 -9.95
CA SER A 32 -8.71 16.99 -10.93
C SER A 32 -8.98 16.33 -12.29
N PRO A 33 -8.58 16.91 -13.42
CA PRO A 33 -8.72 16.25 -14.73
C PRO A 33 -7.90 14.95 -14.80
N GLU A 34 -6.86 14.81 -13.97
CA GLU A 34 -6.10 13.57 -13.81
C GLU A 34 -6.92 12.46 -13.15
N SER A 35 -7.87 12.76 -12.26
CA SER A 35 -8.74 11.72 -11.68
C SER A 35 -9.70 11.12 -12.71
N LEU A 36 -9.96 11.82 -13.82
CA LEU A 36 -10.67 11.27 -14.98
C LEU A 36 -9.81 10.24 -15.74
N ALA A 37 -8.48 10.37 -15.69
CA ALA A 37 -7.57 9.38 -16.25
C ALA A 37 -7.76 8.03 -15.55
N ALA A 38 -7.96 8.01 -14.22
CA ALA A 38 -8.25 6.76 -13.50
C ALA A 38 -9.50 6.00 -14.02
N ILE A 39 -10.45 6.70 -14.64
CA ILE A 39 -11.64 6.10 -15.27
C ILE A 39 -11.32 5.56 -16.67
N LYS A 40 -10.39 6.20 -17.40
CA LYS A 40 -9.99 5.84 -18.76
C LYS A 40 -8.78 4.90 -18.84
N GLU A 41 -7.98 4.83 -17.79
CA GLU A 41 -6.70 4.12 -17.75
C GLU A 41 -6.80 2.69 -17.19
N GLY A 42 -5.67 1.99 -17.19
CA GLY A 42 -5.53 0.58 -16.88
C GLY A 42 -5.89 0.18 -15.43
N PRO A 43 -5.86 -1.12 -15.13
CA PRO A 43 -6.26 -1.68 -13.83
C PRO A 43 -5.43 -1.18 -12.64
N ASP A 44 -4.24 -0.61 -12.84
CA ASP A 44 -3.41 -0.08 -11.76
C ASP A 44 -3.94 1.24 -11.18
N GLN A 45 -4.31 2.21 -12.03
CA GLN A 45 -4.85 3.48 -11.57
C GLN A 45 -6.21 3.31 -10.88
N ARG A 46 -7.06 2.41 -11.40
CA ARG A 46 -8.33 2.06 -10.74
C ARG A 46 -8.12 1.47 -9.35
N ARG A 47 -7.10 0.62 -9.17
CA ARG A 47 -6.76 0.05 -7.85
C ARG A 47 -6.25 1.11 -6.89
N GLN A 48 -5.40 2.02 -7.35
CA GLN A 48 -4.93 3.15 -6.52
C GLN A 48 -6.09 4.03 -6.03
N LEU A 49 -7.03 4.36 -6.93
CA LEU A 49 -8.21 5.13 -6.55
C LEU A 49 -9.07 4.41 -5.51
N LEU A 50 -9.30 3.11 -5.68
CA LEU A 50 -10.02 2.30 -4.69
C LEU A 50 -9.28 2.22 -3.34
N ASP A 51 -7.96 2.03 -3.37
CA ASP A 51 -7.14 1.99 -2.17
C ASP A 51 -7.22 3.32 -1.39
N ASP A 52 -7.17 4.47 -2.08
CA ASP A 52 -7.29 5.80 -1.47
C ASP A 52 -8.66 6.03 -0.82
N VAL A 53 -9.74 5.56 -1.47
CA VAL A 53 -11.10 5.59 -0.89
C VAL A 53 -11.18 4.74 0.38
N VAL A 54 -10.61 3.52 0.35
CA VAL A 54 -10.59 2.61 1.50
C VAL A 54 -9.79 3.19 2.66
N LEU A 55 -8.66 3.86 2.38
CA LEU A 55 -7.83 4.52 3.38
C LEU A 55 -8.54 5.69 4.06
N THR A 56 -9.43 6.37 3.34
CA THR A 56 -10.25 7.46 3.88
C THR A 56 -11.33 6.92 4.83
N HIS A 57 -11.90 5.75 4.54
CA HIS A 57 -12.98 5.15 5.34
C HIS A 57 -12.52 4.31 6.54
N SER A 58 -11.38 3.61 6.46
CA SER A 58 -10.99 2.64 7.51
C SER A 58 -9.50 2.67 7.82
N THR A 59 -9.20 2.89 9.11
CA THR A 59 -7.82 2.93 9.63
C THR A 59 -7.19 1.55 9.76
N ALA A 60 -8.01 0.51 9.97
CA ALA A 60 -7.54 -0.87 10.05
C ALA A 60 -7.00 -1.36 8.69
N SER A 61 -7.59 -0.86 7.60
CA SER A 61 -7.24 -1.22 6.23
C SER A 61 -5.84 -0.75 5.82
N VAL A 62 -5.28 0.30 6.48
CA VAL A 62 -3.95 0.84 6.17
C VAL A 62 -2.85 -0.23 6.30
N LYS A 63 -2.92 -1.03 7.37
CA LYS A 63 -1.92 -2.08 7.61
C LYS A 63 -2.07 -3.21 6.58
N ILE A 64 -3.32 -3.62 6.33
CA ILE A 64 -3.66 -4.68 5.39
C ILE A 64 -3.21 -4.32 3.96
N LEU A 65 -3.49 -3.10 3.50
CA LEU A 65 -3.08 -2.60 2.18
C LEU A 65 -1.55 -2.55 2.03
N LYS A 66 -0.85 -2.10 3.07
CA LYS A 66 0.62 -2.09 3.09
C LYS A 66 1.20 -3.50 2.99
N ASP A 67 0.67 -4.43 3.78
CA ASP A 67 1.15 -5.81 3.82
C ASP A 67 0.82 -6.55 2.50
N PHE A 68 -0.36 -6.31 1.94
CA PHE A 68 -0.75 -6.81 0.62
C PHE A 68 0.18 -6.28 -0.49
N GLY A 69 0.45 -4.98 -0.51
CA GLY A 69 1.37 -4.39 -1.48
C GLY A 69 2.81 -4.94 -1.37
N ARG A 70 3.29 -5.23 -0.16
CA ARG A 70 4.59 -5.89 0.06
C ARG A 70 4.57 -7.32 -0.46
N ALA A 71 3.55 -8.10 -0.10
CA ALA A 71 3.41 -9.49 -0.53
C ALA A 71 3.33 -9.60 -2.07
N LEU A 72 2.57 -8.72 -2.73
CA LEU A 72 2.52 -8.64 -4.19
C LEU A 72 3.88 -8.36 -4.81
N LYS A 73 4.63 -7.38 -4.28
CA LYS A 73 5.98 -7.06 -4.77
C LYS A 73 6.95 -8.22 -4.57
N MET A 74 6.92 -8.87 -3.42
CA MET A 74 7.73 -10.05 -3.12
C MET A 74 7.41 -11.19 -4.09
N ARG A 75 6.12 -11.50 -4.28
CA ARG A 75 5.67 -12.51 -5.25
C ARG A 75 6.18 -12.22 -6.66
N ASN A 76 5.98 -10.98 -7.15
CA ASN A 76 6.40 -10.59 -8.49
C ASN A 76 7.93 -10.65 -8.64
N ARG A 77 8.68 -10.29 -7.60
CA ARG A 77 10.14 -10.43 -7.59
C ARG A 77 10.56 -11.89 -7.67
N ILE A 78 10.01 -12.75 -6.81
CA ILE A 78 10.30 -14.19 -6.78
C ILE A 78 10.03 -14.81 -8.15
N LEU A 79 8.87 -14.52 -8.76
CA LEU A 79 8.52 -15.03 -10.09
C LEU A 79 9.51 -14.57 -11.17
N LYS A 80 9.97 -13.31 -11.13
CA LYS A 80 10.99 -12.79 -12.05
C LYS A 80 12.36 -13.44 -11.83
N ASP A 81 12.74 -13.69 -10.58
CA ASP A 81 14.00 -14.34 -10.23
C ASP A 81 14.02 -15.80 -10.74
N PHE A 82 12.89 -16.51 -10.63
CA PHE A 82 12.71 -17.83 -11.24
C PHE A 82 12.85 -17.81 -12.76
N GLN A 83 12.22 -16.83 -13.45
CA GLN A 83 12.34 -16.70 -14.91
C GLN A 83 13.77 -16.41 -15.37
N ARG A 84 14.58 -15.73 -14.55
CA ARG A 84 15.97 -15.38 -14.85
C ARG A 84 16.97 -16.49 -14.47
N GLY A 85 16.51 -17.61 -13.93
CA GLY A 85 17.38 -18.72 -13.49
C GLY A 85 18.31 -18.36 -12.33
N THR A 86 18.12 -17.20 -11.70
CA THR A 86 18.94 -16.71 -10.58
C THR A 86 18.23 -17.04 -9.27
N THR A 87 18.05 -18.33 -8.97
CA THR A 87 17.41 -18.75 -7.73
C THR A 87 18.45 -18.74 -6.60
N PRO A 88 18.38 -17.85 -5.58
CA PRO A 88 19.06 -18.12 -4.33
C PRO A 88 18.34 -19.32 -3.70
N ALA A 89 19.08 -20.30 -3.17
CA ALA A 89 18.56 -21.52 -2.57
C ALA A 89 17.78 -21.30 -1.25
N ALA A 90 16.80 -20.39 -1.24
CA ALA A 90 15.87 -20.16 -0.15
C ALA A 90 14.64 -21.03 -0.37
N LYS A 91 14.42 -21.93 0.59
CA LYS A 91 13.41 -23.00 0.56
C LYS A 91 12.00 -22.45 0.28
N PRO A 92 11.30 -22.92 -0.77
CA PRO A 92 10.02 -22.35 -1.24
C PRO A 92 8.89 -22.37 -0.20
N TRP A 93 8.91 -23.33 0.72
CA TRP A 93 7.83 -23.58 1.68
C TRP A 93 7.85 -22.68 2.92
N ILE A 94 8.94 -21.93 3.17
CA ILE A 94 9.03 -21.01 4.31
C ILE A 94 8.16 -19.76 4.12
N CYS A 95 7.86 -19.37 2.87
CA CYS A 95 6.98 -18.24 2.57
C CYS A 95 5.47 -18.57 2.62
N LEU A 96 5.08 -19.85 2.59
CA LEU A 96 3.67 -20.26 2.54
C LEU A 96 3.04 -20.51 3.92
N LYS A 97 3.82 -20.54 5.01
CA LYS A 97 3.30 -20.73 6.39
C LYS A 97 2.97 -19.44 7.14
N ALA A 98 3.19 -18.25 6.57
CA ALA A 98 2.86 -16.99 7.22
C ALA A 98 1.47 -16.48 6.77
N GLY A 99 0.41 -17.25 7.06
CA GLY A 99 -0.95 -16.71 7.08
C GLY A 99 -1.16 -15.84 8.34
N PRO A 100 -2.11 -14.89 8.35
CA PRO A 100 -2.38 -14.08 9.53
C PRO A 100 -2.86 -15.00 10.67
N PHE A 101 -2.16 -14.94 11.79
CA PHE A 101 -2.54 -15.63 13.03
C PHE A 101 -3.92 -15.13 13.47
N ILE A 102 -4.95 -15.92 13.24
CA ILE A 102 -6.30 -15.73 13.79
C ILE A 102 -6.30 -16.43 15.15
N PRO A 103 -6.36 -15.71 16.28
CA PRO A 103 -6.43 -16.35 17.60
C PRO A 103 -7.76 -17.11 17.73
N PRO A 104 -7.78 -18.30 18.34
CA PRO A 104 -9.02 -19.04 18.55
C PRO A 104 -9.97 -18.31 19.51
N PRO A 105 -11.30 -18.49 19.38
CA PRO A 105 -12.26 -17.91 20.29
C PRO A 105 -12.06 -18.48 21.69
N ARG A 106 -11.94 -17.59 22.69
CA ARG A 106 -11.94 -17.98 24.10
C ARG A 106 -13.37 -18.37 24.48
N HIS A 107 -13.56 -19.65 24.82
CA HIS A 107 -14.66 -20.08 25.68
C HIS A 107 -14.31 -19.76 27.13
#